data_AF-A0A3Q8YHD2-F1
#
_entry.id   AF-A0A3Q8YHD2-F1
#
_cell.length_a   1.000
_cell.length_b   1.000
_cell.length_c   1.000
_cell.angle_alpha   90.00
_cell.angle_beta   90.00
_cell.angle_gamma   90.00
#
_symmetry.space_group_name_H-M   'P 1'
#
loop_
_entity.id
_entity.type
_entity.pdbx_description
1 polymer ?
#
loop_
_entity_poly.entity_id
_entity_poly.type
_entity_poly.pdbx_seq_one_letter_code
_entity_poly.pdbx_strand_id
1 'polypeptide(L)'
;MTAIAAGIGHNGGPPLVGWALKPRLHLPKFDPWRILRPLKMFDGQFYPAQRIHMGGYGENHLPVKIVRLLPTTPQTDVTDLGSYTFSVDIGSAYAGRYFVVGALSQAAASGSPQWATCSIAGQSTPLFLTSASDLSAAIFGGYIPSGSGSQSIVIASAGGVFTAATVYVWEVQNVKFGLTFTNTATQATSTSATISTTVDVRAGGAAFGVLTDNAIALTYTWTGLTENSDPSASHIGTVASKSFISAQSGLTVSAAPSGSTVRRLLVAAVR
;
A
#
# COMPACT_ATOMS: atom_id res chain seq x y z
N MET A 1 57.29 36.55 -32.49
CA MET A 1 57.47 35.52 -31.45
C MET A 1 56.13 34.84 -31.25
N THR A 2 55.89 33.54 -31.38
CA THR A 2 56.65 32.41 -31.95
C THR A 2 55.56 31.39 -32.25
N ALA A 3 55.50 30.90 -33.49
CA ALA A 3 54.61 29.82 -33.88
C ALA A 3 55.16 28.49 -33.34
N ILE A 4 54.28 27.59 -32.89
CA ILE A 4 54.59 26.17 -32.76
C ILE A 4 53.50 25.38 -33.47
N ALA A 5 53.91 24.82 -34.61
CA ALA A 5 53.26 23.69 -35.25
C ALA A 5 53.80 22.40 -34.64
N ALA A 6 52.94 21.40 -34.44
CA ALA A 6 53.35 19.99 -34.44
C ALA A 6 52.13 19.14 -34.82
N GLY A 7 52.22 18.52 -36.00
CA GLY A 7 51.23 17.59 -36.51
C GLY A 7 51.33 16.22 -35.85
N ILE A 8 50.22 15.49 -35.87
CA ILE A 8 50.20 14.04 -35.74
C ILE A 8 49.23 13.54 -36.80
N GLY A 9 49.80 12.94 -37.84
CA GLY A 9 49.07 12.11 -38.79
C GLY A 9 48.95 10.70 -38.22
N HIS A 10 47.74 10.14 -38.27
CA HIS A 10 47.55 8.69 -38.25
C HIS A 10 46.43 8.32 -39.22
N ASN A 11 46.85 7.69 -40.32
CA ASN A 11 46.00 6.95 -41.25
C ASN A 11 45.45 5.70 -40.54
N GLY A 12 44.23 5.78 -40.01
CA GLY A 12 43.47 4.65 -39.52
C GLY A 12 42.35 4.29 -40.48
N GLY A 13 42.69 3.58 -41.57
CA GLY A 13 41.68 2.96 -42.42
C GLY A 13 40.91 1.87 -41.64
N PRO A 14 39.61 1.66 -41.91
CA PRO A 14 38.85 0.61 -41.24
C PRO A 14 39.42 -0.78 -41.61
N PRO A 15 39.50 -1.72 -40.67
CA PRO A 15 39.89 -3.08 -41.00
C PRO A 15 38.82 -3.70 -41.91
N LEU A 16 39.26 -4.18 -43.08
CA LEU A 16 38.49 -5.07 -43.94
C LEU A 16 38.32 -6.41 -43.20
N VAL A 17 37.33 -6.49 -42.32
CA VAL A 17 36.85 -7.77 -41.80
C VAL A 17 36.06 -8.41 -42.94
N GLY A 18 36.70 -9.32 -43.65
CA GLY A 18 36.02 -10.22 -44.58
C GLY A 18 35.06 -11.10 -43.79
N TRP A 19 33.77 -10.78 -43.85
CA TRP A 19 32.70 -11.71 -43.47
C TRP A 19 32.64 -12.79 -44.55
N ALA A 20 33.59 -13.73 -44.50
CA ALA A 20 33.48 -14.97 -45.22
C ALA A 20 32.28 -15.73 -44.64
N LEU A 21 31.14 -15.59 -45.31
CA LEU A 21 29.95 -16.41 -45.10
C LEU A 21 30.37 -17.88 -45.15
N LYS A 22 30.45 -18.51 -43.97
CA LYS A 22 30.59 -19.96 -43.86
C LYS A 22 29.43 -20.63 -44.62
N PRO A 23 29.69 -21.72 -45.35
CA PRO A 23 28.67 -22.36 -46.16
C PRO A 23 27.66 -23.07 -45.26
N ARG A 24 26.38 -22.70 -45.45
CA ARG A 24 25.18 -23.53 -45.22
C ARG A 24 24.97 -24.07 -43.80
N LEU A 25 24.39 -23.21 -42.95
CA LEU A 25 23.55 -23.68 -41.85
C LEU A 25 22.39 -24.49 -42.45
N HIS A 26 22.48 -25.81 -42.40
CA HIS A 26 21.36 -26.69 -42.77
C HIS A 26 20.31 -26.56 -41.67
N LEU A 27 19.28 -25.76 -41.91
CA LEU A 27 18.07 -25.81 -41.10
C LEU A 27 17.52 -27.24 -41.17
N PRO A 28 17.18 -27.87 -40.04
CA PRO A 28 16.56 -29.19 -40.05
C PRO A 28 15.29 -29.11 -40.90
N LYS A 29 15.13 -30.08 -41.82
CA LYS A 29 13.96 -30.15 -42.70
C LYS A 29 12.70 -30.11 -41.84
N PHE A 30 11.90 -29.07 -42.03
CA PHE A 30 10.59 -28.97 -41.44
C PHE A 30 9.69 -30.00 -42.15
N ASP A 31 9.42 -31.11 -41.46
CA ASP A 31 8.49 -32.14 -41.93
C ASP A 31 7.08 -31.83 -41.40
N PRO A 32 6.20 -31.16 -42.16
CA PRO A 32 4.90 -30.69 -41.67
C PRO A 32 3.97 -31.82 -41.19
N TRP A 33 4.21 -33.05 -41.65
CA TRP A 33 3.44 -34.25 -41.30
C TRP A 33 3.64 -34.70 -39.83
N ARG A 34 4.70 -34.26 -39.15
CA ARG A 34 4.90 -34.58 -37.72
C ARG A 34 3.98 -33.81 -36.79
N ILE A 35 3.46 -32.65 -37.22
CA ILE A 35 2.49 -31.85 -36.43
C ILE A 35 1.07 -32.42 -36.57
N LEU A 36 0.80 -33.17 -37.64
CA LEU A 36 -0.53 -33.72 -37.95
C LEU A 36 -0.70 -35.19 -37.55
N ARG A 37 0.13 -35.74 -36.64
CA ARG A 37 -0.21 -37.04 -36.07
C ARG A 37 -1.44 -36.85 -35.18
N PRO A 38 -2.57 -37.52 -35.46
CA PRO A 38 -3.69 -37.50 -34.55
C PRO A 38 -3.17 -38.01 -33.20
N LEU A 39 -3.32 -37.18 -32.16
CA LEU A 39 -3.13 -37.62 -30.78
C LEU A 39 -4.00 -38.86 -30.61
N LYS A 40 -3.38 -40.04 -30.50
CA LYS A 40 -4.06 -41.25 -30.04
C LYS A 40 -4.57 -40.93 -28.65
N MET A 41 -5.85 -40.54 -28.57
CA MET A 41 -6.55 -40.39 -27.32
C MET A 41 -6.56 -41.75 -26.65
N PHE A 42 -5.96 -41.79 -25.46
CA PHE A 42 -5.81 -42.97 -24.64
C PHE A 42 -7.19 -43.61 -24.35
N ASP A 43 -7.20 -44.94 -24.33
CA ASP A 43 -8.34 -45.79 -23.99
C ASP A 43 -9.00 -45.35 -22.67
N GLY A 44 -10.21 -44.81 -22.76
CA GLY A 44 -11.32 -45.04 -21.82
C GLY A 44 -11.16 -44.72 -20.34
N GLN A 45 -10.01 -44.27 -19.85
CA GLN A 45 -9.83 -43.84 -18.47
C GLN A 45 -10.29 -42.39 -18.33
N PHE A 46 -11.48 -42.26 -17.76
CA PHE A 46 -11.99 -41.02 -17.19
C PHE A 46 -10.96 -40.49 -16.19
N TYR A 47 -10.14 -39.52 -16.59
CA TYR A 47 -9.39 -38.72 -15.64
C TYR A 47 -10.41 -37.81 -14.94
N PRO A 48 -10.60 -37.89 -13.60
CA PRO A 48 -11.42 -36.92 -12.89
C PRO A 48 -10.85 -35.54 -13.19
N ALA A 49 -11.73 -34.60 -13.54
CA ALA A 49 -11.40 -33.27 -14.06
C ALA A 49 -10.13 -32.66 -13.43
N GLN A 50 -8.97 -32.90 -14.06
CA GLN A 50 -7.78 -32.13 -13.76
C GLN A 50 -8.04 -30.75 -14.35
N ARG A 51 -8.20 -29.75 -13.47
CA ARG A 51 -8.21 -28.35 -13.91
C ARG A 51 -6.91 -28.13 -14.68
N ILE A 52 -7.02 -27.97 -16.00
CA ILE A 52 -5.94 -27.45 -16.82
C ILE A 52 -5.74 -26.02 -16.36
N HIS A 53 -4.82 -25.80 -15.41
CA HIS A 53 -4.26 -24.49 -15.18
C HIS A 53 -3.50 -24.14 -16.45
N MET A 54 -4.12 -23.35 -17.34
CA MET A 54 -3.38 -22.62 -18.36
C MET A 54 -2.47 -21.63 -17.64
N GLY A 55 -1.26 -22.10 -17.29
CA GLY A 55 -0.17 -21.28 -16.79
C GLY A 55 0.32 -20.37 -17.91
N GLY A 56 -0.38 -19.25 -18.07
CA GLY A 56 -0.11 -18.23 -19.09
C GLY A 56 -0.16 -16.80 -18.54
N TYR A 57 -0.07 -16.62 -17.22
CA TYR A 57 0.13 -15.31 -16.60
C TYR A 57 1.39 -15.34 -15.75
N GLY A 58 2.33 -14.47 -16.10
CA GLY A 58 3.61 -14.31 -15.41
C GLY A 58 3.42 -13.99 -13.94
N GLU A 59 4.27 -14.60 -13.11
CA GLU A 59 4.36 -14.46 -11.67
C GLU A 59 3.04 -14.65 -10.91
N ASN A 60 2.88 -15.83 -10.27
CA ASN A 60 1.78 -16.22 -9.39
C ASN A 60 1.62 -15.32 -8.13
N HIS A 61 1.41 -14.02 -8.29
CA HIS A 61 1.08 -13.12 -7.20
C HIS A 61 -0.43 -13.15 -7.01
N LEU A 62 -0.87 -13.83 -5.96
CA LEU A 62 -2.24 -13.69 -5.50
C LEU A 62 -2.49 -12.21 -5.20
N PRO A 63 -3.65 -11.65 -5.58
CA PRO A 63 -3.96 -10.26 -5.29
C PRO A 63 -3.90 -10.02 -3.78
N VAL A 64 -3.42 -8.83 -3.40
CA VAL A 64 -3.45 -8.38 -2.01
C VAL A 64 -4.88 -8.46 -1.47
N LYS A 65 -5.04 -9.13 -0.33
CA LYS A 65 -6.33 -9.30 0.33
C LYS A 65 -6.33 -8.53 1.64
N ILE A 66 -7.30 -7.63 1.79
CA ILE A 66 -7.59 -6.96 3.06
C ILE A 66 -8.56 -7.87 3.81
N VAL A 67 -8.13 -8.39 4.96
CA VAL A 67 -8.84 -9.50 5.62
C VAL A 67 -9.66 -9.04 6.80
N ARG A 68 -9.18 -8.05 7.56
CA ARG A 68 -9.81 -7.67 8.82
C ARG A 68 -9.50 -6.24 9.18
N LEU A 69 -10.53 -5.53 9.62
CA LEU A 69 -10.41 -4.33 10.44
C LEU A 69 -10.47 -4.78 11.90
N LEU A 70 -9.41 -4.53 12.69
CA LEU A 70 -9.46 -4.74 14.13
C LEU A 70 -9.85 -3.40 14.78
N PRO A 71 -11.04 -3.30 15.39
CA PRO A 71 -11.43 -2.08 16.10
C PRO A 71 -10.57 -1.96 17.36
N THR A 72 -9.98 -0.78 17.57
CA THR A 72 -9.46 -0.41 18.89
C THR A 72 -10.54 0.31 19.66
N THR A 73 -10.62 0.11 20.98
CA THR A 73 -11.49 0.92 21.83
C THR A 73 -11.05 2.39 21.72
N PRO A 74 -11.93 3.32 21.30
CA PRO A 74 -11.61 4.74 21.31
C PRO A 74 -11.17 5.17 22.70
N GLN A 75 -10.14 6.02 22.78
CA GLN A 75 -9.74 6.64 24.04
C GLN A 75 -10.18 8.10 23.98
N THR A 76 -11.08 8.46 24.87
CA THR A 76 -11.46 9.85 25.16
C THR A 76 -10.90 10.16 26.52
N ASP A 77 -9.92 11.06 26.57
CA ASP A 77 -9.41 11.60 27.83
C ASP A 77 -9.52 13.12 27.78
N VAL A 78 -10.06 13.70 28.84
CA VAL A 78 -10.18 15.15 29.00
C VAL A 78 -9.03 15.71 29.84
N THR A 79 -8.15 14.85 30.35
CA THR A 79 -6.93 15.19 31.07
C THR A 79 -5.69 14.92 30.21
N ASP A 80 -4.73 15.86 30.26
CA ASP A 80 -3.46 15.76 29.55
C ASP A 80 -2.61 14.62 30.13
N LEU A 81 -2.44 13.54 29.38
CA LEU A 81 -1.60 12.41 29.77
C LEU A 81 -0.14 12.54 29.30
N GLY A 82 0.22 13.55 28.49
CA GLY A 82 1.55 13.71 27.89
C GLY A 82 1.93 12.62 26.86
N SER A 83 1.46 11.37 27.01
CA SER A 83 1.56 10.31 26.00
C SER A 83 0.41 9.30 26.10
N TYR A 84 -0.08 8.85 24.94
CA TYR A 84 -1.08 7.79 24.83
C TYR A 84 -0.46 6.55 24.18
N THR A 85 -0.79 5.37 24.71
CA THR A 85 -0.36 4.09 24.16
C THR A 85 -1.57 3.23 23.80
N PHE A 86 -1.68 2.87 22.52
CA PHE A 86 -2.71 1.96 22.02
C PHE A 86 -2.09 0.59 21.78
N SER A 87 -2.70 -0.48 22.29
CA SER A 87 -2.25 -1.85 22.06
C SER A 87 -3.36 -2.71 21.48
N VAL A 88 -3.05 -3.46 20.42
CA VAL A 88 -3.96 -4.46 19.83
C VAL A 88 -3.22 -5.78 19.68
N ASP A 89 -3.79 -6.84 20.26
CA ASP A 89 -3.32 -8.20 20.01
C ASP A 89 -3.72 -8.64 18.60
N ILE A 90 -2.73 -8.99 17.78
CA ILE A 90 -2.92 -9.45 16.39
C ILE A 90 -2.79 -10.96 16.27
N GLY A 91 -2.73 -11.66 17.41
CA GLY A 91 -2.63 -13.10 17.53
C GLY A 91 -1.23 -13.62 17.21
N SER A 92 -1.17 -14.89 16.79
CA SER A 92 0.10 -15.54 16.49
C SER A 92 0.80 -14.93 15.27
N ALA A 93 2.13 -14.85 15.36
CA ALA A 93 2.96 -14.47 14.23
C ALA A 93 2.85 -15.51 13.10
N TYR A 94 2.50 -15.03 11.90
CA TYR A 94 2.50 -15.83 10.69
C TYR A 94 3.19 -15.06 9.59
N ALA A 95 4.12 -15.74 8.91
CA ALA A 95 4.87 -15.13 7.83
C ALA A 95 3.96 -14.85 6.63
N GLY A 96 3.92 -13.60 6.17
CA GLY A 96 3.13 -13.13 5.04
C GLY A 96 2.09 -12.09 5.44
N ARG A 97 1.96 -11.79 6.74
CA ARG A 97 1.05 -10.76 7.25
C ARG A 97 1.74 -9.40 7.29
N TYR A 98 1.10 -8.42 6.68
CA TYR A 98 1.48 -7.02 6.78
C TYR A 98 0.32 -6.26 7.42
N PHE A 99 0.65 -5.31 8.27
CA PHE A 99 -0.35 -4.49 8.94
C PHE A 99 -0.20 -3.06 8.49
N VAL A 100 -1.33 -2.44 8.20
CA VAL A 100 -1.45 -1.00 8.00
C VAL A 100 -2.24 -0.46 9.17
N VAL A 101 -1.81 0.68 9.68
CA VAL A 101 -2.40 1.28 10.88
C VAL A 101 -2.70 2.74 10.57
N GLY A 102 -3.96 3.12 10.71
CA GLY A 102 -4.43 4.50 10.61
C GLY A 102 -4.70 5.03 12.00
N ALA A 103 -4.06 6.12 12.39
CA ALA A 103 -4.28 6.77 13.68
C ALA A 103 -4.89 8.14 13.44
N LEU A 104 -5.94 8.48 14.20
CA LEU A 104 -6.65 9.75 14.14
C LEU A 104 -6.71 10.34 15.53
N SER A 105 -6.50 11.65 15.65
CA SER A 105 -6.67 12.41 16.89
C SER A 105 -7.22 13.80 16.65
N GLN A 106 -7.90 14.31 17.68
CA GLN A 106 -8.39 15.68 17.78
C GLN A 106 -7.72 16.33 18.98
N ALA A 107 -7.24 17.55 18.81
CA ALA A 107 -6.63 18.35 19.86
C ALA A 107 -7.65 18.76 20.92
N ALA A 108 -7.19 18.94 22.15
CA ALA A 108 -7.85 19.86 23.07
C ALA A 108 -7.70 21.32 22.59
N ALA A 109 -8.50 22.24 23.12
CA ALA A 109 -8.65 23.62 22.65
C ALA A 109 -7.35 24.42 22.41
N SER A 110 -6.21 23.99 22.98
CA SER A 110 -4.88 24.58 22.78
C SER A 110 -3.78 23.56 22.49
N GLY A 111 -4.13 22.32 22.15
CA GLY A 111 -3.20 21.23 21.88
C GLY A 111 -2.75 21.13 20.42
N SER A 112 -1.63 20.46 20.17
CA SER A 112 -1.20 20.04 18.84
C SER A 112 -0.91 18.53 18.88
N PRO A 113 -1.88 17.68 18.50
CA PRO A 113 -1.72 16.25 18.60
C PRO A 113 -0.64 15.73 17.64
N GLN A 114 0.32 15.00 18.17
CA GLN A 114 1.39 14.42 17.37
C GLN A 114 1.50 12.92 17.57
N TRP A 115 1.54 12.19 16.46
CA TRP A 115 1.86 10.76 16.44
C TRP A 115 3.37 10.58 16.28
N ALA A 116 3.99 9.74 17.13
CA ALA A 116 5.45 9.54 17.12
C ALA A 116 5.85 8.23 16.46
N THR A 117 5.49 7.12 17.10
CA THR A 117 6.00 5.80 16.75
C THR A 117 4.88 4.78 16.72
N CYS A 118 5.05 3.79 15.87
CA CYS A 118 4.26 2.57 15.89
C CYS A 118 5.23 1.40 15.89
N SER A 119 5.04 0.45 16.79
CA SER A 119 5.70 -0.85 16.72
C SER A 119 4.68 -1.92 16.34
N ILE A 120 5.03 -2.77 15.39
CA ILE A 120 4.22 -3.92 15.00
C ILE A 120 5.05 -5.15 15.32
N ALA A 121 4.54 -6.02 16.19
CA ALA A 121 5.26 -7.20 16.64
C ALA A 121 6.65 -6.87 17.24
N GLY A 122 6.73 -5.76 17.99
CA GLY A 122 7.97 -5.25 18.59
C GLY A 122 8.95 -4.58 17.63
N GLN A 123 8.66 -4.54 16.32
CA GLN A 123 9.49 -3.83 15.34
C GLN A 123 9.01 -2.41 15.14
N SER A 124 9.92 -1.44 15.23
CA SER A 124 9.63 -0.05 14.88
C SER A 124 9.22 0.04 13.41
N THR A 125 8.08 0.67 13.15
CA THR A 125 7.56 0.89 11.80
C THR A 125 7.72 2.34 11.41
N PRO A 126 8.01 2.63 10.13
CA PRO A 126 8.09 4.01 9.68
C PRO A 126 6.73 4.69 9.80
N LEU A 127 6.73 5.95 10.25
CA LEU A 127 5.62 6.86 10.01
C LEU A 127 5.64 7.23 8.53
N PHE A 128 4.60 6.86 7.78
CA PHE A 128 4.57 7.08 6.33
C PHE A 128 3.97 8.43 5.95
N LEU A 129 2.99 8.91 6.72
CA LEU A 129 2.32 10.18 6.50
C LEU A 129 1.81 10.72 7.84
N THR A 130 1.88 12.03 8.02
CA THR A 130 1.21 12.74 9.11
C THR A 130 0.65 14.07 8.62
N SER A 131 -0.49 14.49 9.16
CA SER A 131 -0.93 15.88 9.13
C SER A 131 -1.05 16.36 10.56
N ALA A 132 -0.32 17.42 10.95
CA ALA A 132 -0.39 17.96 12.31
C ALA A 132 -1.10 19.32 12.30
N SER A 133 -2.23 19.39 12.99
CA SER A 133 -2.97 20.62 13.33
C SER A 133 -3.86 20.32 14.55
N ASP A 134 -4.92 21.09 14.77
CA ASP A 134 -6.01 20.75 15.70
C ASP A 134 -6.63 19.37 15.41
N LEU A 135 -6.58 18.92 14.16
CA LEU A 135 -6.82 17.53 13.77
C LEU A 135 -5.52 16.89 13.29
N SER A 136 -5.27 15.66 13.74
CA SER A 136 -4.09 14.88 13.37
C SER A 136 -4.44 13.49 12.89
N ALA A 137 -3.72 13.06 11.86
CA ALA A 137 -3.89 11.76 11.25
C ALA A 137 -2.51 11.22 10.87
N ALA A 138 -2.33 9.92 11.02
CA ALA A 138 -1.09 9.23 10.67
C ALA A 138 -1.38 7.87 10.03
N ILE A 139 -0.49 7.44 9.13
CA ILE A 139 -0.49 6.08 8.59
C ILE A 139 0.88 5.43 8.88
N PHE A 140 0.82 4.25 9.48
CA PHE A 140 1.96 3.37 9.73
C PHE A 140 1.76 2.05 8.99
N GLY A 141 2.82 1.27 8.88
CA GLY A 141 2.72 -0.11 8.46
C GLY A 141 4.02 -0.89 8.53
N GLY A 142 3.86 -2.20 8.61
CA GLY A 142 4.98 -3.09 8.87
C GLY A 142 4.59 -4.54 8.77
N TYR A 143 5.62 -5.38 8.71
CA TYR A 143 5.50 -6.81 8.54
C TYR A 143 5.61 -7.51 9.91
N ILE A 144 4.87 -8.61 10.12
CA ILE A 144 5.09 -9.43 11.31
C ILE A 144 6.26 -10.39 11.05
N PRO A 145 7.41 -10.25 11.75
CA PRO A 145 8.49 -11.23 11.64
C PRO A 145 7.97 -12.63 12.00
N SER A 146 8.45 -13.65 11.28
CA SER A 146 8.14 -15.04 11.65
C SER A 146 8.59 -15.31 13.08
N GLY A 147 7.74 -15.93 13.90
CA GLY A 147 8.06 -16.25 15.28
C GLY A 147 6.93 -17.00 15.98
N SER A 148 7.16 -17.37 17.24
CA SER A 148 6.13 -17.91 18.14
C SER A 148 5.76 -16.86 19.18
N GLY A 149 4.46 -16.77 19.50
CA GLY A 149 3.94 -15.84 20.52
C GLY A 149 2.87 -14.89 19.98
N SER A 150 2.10 -14.32 20.92
CA SER A 150 1.19 -13.20 20.63
C SER A 150 2.01 -11.98 20.24
N GLN A 151 1.56 -11.31 19.19
CA GLN A 151 2.14 -10.06 18.74
C GLN A 151 1.18 -8.92 19.04
N SER A 152 1.74 -7.74 19.28
CA SER A 152 0.95 -6.53 19.49
C SER A 152 1.34 -5.42 18.52
N ILE A 153 0.37 -4.59 18.18
CA ILE A 153 0.61 -3.27 17.59
C ILE A 153 0.58 -2.27 18.72
N VAL A 154 1.66 -1.51 18.91
CA VAL A 154 1.77 -0.47 19.93
C VAL A 154 2.00 0.87 19.25
N ILE A 155 1.11 1.84 19.46
CA ILE A 155 1.24 3.19 18.90
C ILE A 155 1.41 4.18 20.03
N ALA A 156 2.42 5.04 19.93
CA ALA A 156 2.69 6.10 20.89
C ALA A 156 2.53 7.50 20.26
N SER A 157 1.92 8.42 21.01
CA SER A 157 1.93 9.84 20.67
C SER A 157 3.28 10.49 21.00
N ALA A 158 3.69 11.46 20.19
CA ALA A 158 4.88 12.30 20.43
C ALA A 158 4.66 13.37 21.51
N GLY A 159 3.40 13.59 21.90
CA GLY A 159 2.97 14.61 22.84
C GLY A 159 1.68 15.30 22.37
N GLY A 160 1.29 16.32 23.14
CA GLY A 160 0.08 17.09 22.90
C GLY A 160 -1.14 16.53 23.62
N VAL A 161 -2.10 17.41 23.90
CA VAL A 161 -3.35 17.07 24.59
C VAL A 161 -4.39 16.66 23.55
N PHE A 162 -4.92 15.45 23.68
CA PHE A 162 -5.99 14.93 22.82
C PHE A 162 -7.32 15.06 23.54
N THR A 163 -8.40 15.38 22.83
CA THR A 163 -9.77 15.20 23.34
C THR A 163 -10.34 13.86 22.92
N ALA A 164 -9.90 13.35 21.78
CA ALA A 164 -10.26 12.05 21.27
C ALA A 164 -9.16 11.48 20.38
N ALA A 165 -9.01 10.15 20.41
CA ALA A 165 -8.14 9.42 19.52
C ALA A 165 -8.77 8.08 19.11
N THR A 166 -8.55 7.67 17.87
CA THR A 166 -9.05 6.41 17.31
C THR A 166 -8.00 5.77 16.42
N VAL A 167 -7.84 4.46 16.54
CA VAL A 167 -6.88 3.68 15.76
C VAL A 167 -7.63 2.62 14.96
N TYR A 168 -7.23 2.47 13.71
CA TYR A 168 -7.74 1.47 12.79
C TYR A 168 -6.59 0.61 12.31
N VAL A 169 -6.78 -0.71 12.36
CA VAL A 169 -5.76 -1.68 11.97
C VAL A 169 -6.31 -2.55 10.85
N TRP A 170 -5.63 -2.52 9.70
CA TRP A 170 -5.90 -3.42 8.58
C TRP A 170 -4.87 -4.53 8.54
N GLU A 171 -5.36 -5.77 8.46
CA GLU A 171 -4.54 -6.90 8.06
C GLU A 171 -4.52 -7.03 6.53
N VAL A 172 -3.32 -7.04 5.97
CA VAL A 172 -3.03 -7.17 4.55
C VAL A 172 -2.28 -8.48 4.31
N GLN A 173 -2.86 -9.35 3.49
CA GLN A 173 -2.32 -10.67 3.14
C GLN A 173 -1.84 -10.72 1.69
N ASN A 174 -1.00 -11.71 1.39
CA ASN A 174 -0.36 -11.92 0.08
C ASN A 174 0.55 -10.75 -0.34
N VAL A 175 1.14 -10.11 0.65
CA VAL A 175 2.05 -8.98 0.51
C VAL A 175 3.46 -9.52 0.24
N LYS A 176 4.13 -9.04 -0.81
CA LYS A 176 5.51 -9.48 -1.11
C LYS A 176 6.45 -9.00 0.01
N PHE A 177 7.34 -9.87 0.48
CA PHE A 177 8.36 -9.47 1.46
C PHE A 177 9.18 -8.26 0.96
N GLY A 178 9.49 -7.32 1.87
CA GLY A 178 10.27 -6.11 1.56
C GLY A 178 9.42 -4.92 1.09
N LEU A 179 8.14 -4.91 1.44
CA LEU A 179 7.20 -3.89 1.01
C LEU A 179 7.35 -2.57 1.77
N THR A 180 7.55 -1.50 1.01
CA THR A 180 7.52 -0.12 1.48
C THR A 180 6.33 0.59 0.85
N PHE A 181 5.68 1.50 1.58
CA PHE A 181 4.74 2.42 0.95
C PHE A 181 5.54 3.31 0.00
N THR A 182 5.31 3.19 -1.30
CA THR A 182 6.04 3.97 -2.31
C THR A 182 5.24 5.16 -2.82
N ASN A 183 3.92 5.17 -2.63
CA ASN A 183 3.04 6.23 -3.08
C ASN A 183 2.10 6.64 -1.95
N THR A 184 2.32 7.84 -1.45
CA THR A 184 1.56 8.44 -0.35
C THR A 184 1.06 9.81 -0.79
N ALA A 185 -0.15 10.19 -0.38
CA ALA A 185 -0.74 11.47 -0.70
C ALA A 185 -1.53 12.01 0.50
N THR A 186 -1.43 13.31 0.76
CA THR A 186 -2.15 13.96 1.87
C THR A 186 -2.86 15.20 1.38
N GLN A 187 -4.00 15.51 1.98
CA GLN A 187 -4.70 16.76 1.78
C GLN A 187 -5.34 17.23 3.08
N ALA A 188 -5.38 18.55 3.26
CA ALA A 188 -5.93 19.22 4.42
C ALA A 188 -6.75 20.44 3.96
N THR A 189 -7.99 20.60 4.44
CA THR A 189 -8.80 21.79 4.17
C THR A 189 -9.71 22.15 5.35
N SER A 190 -10.05 23.42 5.51
CA SER A 190 -10.86 23.95 6.61
C SER A 190 -12.30 24.29 6.23
N THR A 191 -12.71 24.12 4.96
CA THR A 191 -14.00 24.65 4.47
C THR A 191 -14.68 23.84 3.35
N SER A 192 -14.09 22.75 2.85
CA SER A 192 -14.66 22.05 1.68
C SER A 192 -15.71 21.00 2.05
N ALA A 193 -16.80 20.92 1.28
CA ALA A 193 -17.82 19.87 1.38
C ALA A 193 -17.34 18.49 0.89
N THR A 194 -16.20 18.43 0.21
CA THR A 194 -15.53 17.17 -0.17
C THR A 194 -14.03 17.36 -0.13
N ILE A 195 -13.30 16.39 0.41
CA ILE A 195 -11.83 16.38 0.41
C ILE A 195 -11.36 15.27 -0.54
N SER A 196 -10.33 15.53 -1.34
CA SER A 196 -9.96 14.72 -2.50
C SER A 196 -8.46 14.78 -2.77
N THR A 197 -7.81 13.63 -2.84
CA THR A 197 -6.41 13.52 -3.28
C THR A 197 -6.26 12.44 -4.35
N THR A 198 -5.08 12.33 -4.94
CA THR A 198 -4.77 11.30 -5.93
C THR A 198 -3.65 10.41 -5.44
N VAL A 199 -3.78 9.10 -5.65
CA VAL A 199 -2.74 8.12 -5.32
C VAL A 199 -2.53 7.18 -6.50
N ASP A 200 -1.28 6.80 -6.74
CA ASP A 200 -0.94 5.76 -7.71
C ASP A 200 -0.93 4.40 -7.01
N VAL A 201 -1.72 3.45 -7.51
CA VAL A 201 -1.76 2.07 -6.99
C VAL A 201 -1.17 1.14 -8.04
N ARG A 202 -0.17 0.35 -7.67
CA ARG A 202 0.41 -0.65 -8.59
C ARG A 202 -0.54 -1.85 -8.72
N ALA A 203 -0.43 -2.59 -9.84
CA ALA A 203 -1.19 -3.81 -10.05
C ALA A 203 -0.97 -4.82 -8.92
N GLY A 204 -2.05 -5.42 -8.42
CA GLY A 204 -2.07 -6.33 -7.29
C GLY A 204 -1.98 -5.65 -5.91
N GLY A 205 -1.90 -4.33 -5.83
CA GLY A 205 -1.75 -3.57 -4.58
C GLY A 205 -3.09 -3.22 -3.90
N ALA A 206 -2.99 -2.39 -2.87
CA ALA A 206 -4.13 -1.85 -2.13
C ALA A 206 -3.93 -0.38 -1.75
N ALA A 207 -5.01 0.36 -1.60
CA ALA A 207 -5.01 1.72 -1.07
C ALA A 207 -5.85 1.81 0.21
N PHE A 208 -5.41 2.66 1.12
CA PHE A 208 -6.02 2.93 2.42
C PHE A 208 -6.23 4.43 2.57
N GLY A 209 -7.41 4.81 3.03
CA GLY A 209 -7.79 6.18 3.31
C GLY A 209 -8.16 6.31 4.78
N VAL A 210 -7.66 7.37 5.41
CA VAL A 210 -8.04 7.78 6.76
C VAL A 210 -8.47 9.23 6.68
N LEU A 211 -9.65 9.54 7.19
CA LEU A 211 -10.14 10.90 7.27
C LEU A 211 -10.49 11.21 8.72
N THR A 212 -9.99 12.35 9.21
CA THR A 212 -10.37 12.92 10.50
C THR A 212 -11.11 14.23 10.32
N ASP A 213 -12.11 14.46 11.17
CA ASP A 213 -12.94 15.66 11.16
C ASP A 213 -13.43 16.04 12.57
N ASN A 214 -14.02 17.23 12.67
CA ASN A 214 -14.51 17.80 13.94
C ASN A 214 -16.02 17.60 14.16
N ALA A 215 -16.72 16.78 13.37
CA ALA A 215 -18.18 16.76 13.40
C ALA A 215 -18.75 15.47 13.97
N ILE A 216 -19.81 15.65 14.77
CA ILE A 216 -20.43 14.60 15.58
C ILE A 216 -21.58 14.01 14.76
N ALA A 217 -21.55 12.69 14.52
CA ALA A 217 -22.58 11.90 13.83
C ALA A 217 -22.78 12.23 12.33
N LEU A 218 -21.81 11.81 11.52
CA LEU A 218 -21.87 11.94 10.06
C LEU A 218 -21.68 10.59 9.39
N THR A 219 -22.49 10.36 8.37
CA THR A 219 -22.24 9.31 7.36
C THR A 219 -21.23 9.84 6.36
N TYR A 220 -20.26 9.02 5.99
CA TYR A 220 -19.28 9.37 4.97
C TYR A 220 -19.57 8.66 3.67
N THR A 221 -19.36 9.36 2.56
CA THR A 221 -19.37 8.74 1.24
C THR A 221 -17.96 8.78 0.67
N TRP A 222 -17.36 7.60 0.52
CA TRP A 222 -16.06 7.43 -0.11
C TRP A 222 -16.19 7.19 -1.62
N THR A 223 -15.36 7.89 -2.40
CA THR A 223 -15.17 7.61 -3.84
C THR A 223 -13.75 7.12 -4.08
N GLY A 224 -13.58 6.14 -4.96
CA GLY A 224 -12.29 5.52 -5.27
C GLY A 224 -11.91 4.36 -4.33
N LEU A 225 -12.30 4.43 -3.05
CA LEU A 225 -12.14 3.37 -2.05
C LEU A 225 -13.50 2.86 -1.53
N THR A 226 -13.50 1.73 -0.84
CA THR A 226 -14.68 1.18 -0.16
C THR A 226 -14.59 1.49 1.33
N GLU A 227 -15.64 2.10 1.89
CA GLU A 227 -15.69 2.38 3.32
C GLU A 227 -15.61 1.10 4.15
N ASN A 228 -14.83 1.14 5.23
CA ASN A 228 -14.71 0.04 6.18
C ASN A 228 -15.44 0.31 7.49
N SER A 229 -15.51 1.57 7.92
CA SER A 229 -16.19 1.96 9.16
C SER A 229 -16.56 3.44 9.10
N ASP A 230 -17.83 3.72 9.42
CA ASP A 230 -18.26 5.06 9.83
C ASP A 230 -17.80 5.35 11.27
N PRO A 231 -17.68 6.64 11.64
CA PRO A 231 -17.57 7.03 13.04
C PRO A 231 -18.85 6.73 13.81
N SER A 232 -18.72 6.21 15.03
CA SER A 232 -19.80 6.28 16.04
C SER A 232 -19.80 7.66 16.71
N ALA A 233 -20.75 7.96 17.60
CA ALA A 233 -20.89 9.27 18.25
C ALA A 233 -19.64 9.74 19.03
N SER A 234 -18.67 8.87 19.27
CA SER A 234 -17.38 9.16 19.93
C SER A 234 -16.16 9.04 18.99
N HIS A 235 -16.35 8.89 17.68
CA HIS A 235 -15.27 8.72 16.70
C HIS A 235 -15.06 10.02 15.93
N ILE A 236 -13.79 10.36 15.73
CA ILE A 236 -13.34 11.59 15.06
C ILE A 236 -13.03 11.38 13.57
N GLY A 237 -13.59 10.34 12.95
CA GLY A 237 -13.29 10.07 11.54
C GLY A 237 -13.72 8.71 11.01
N THR A 238 -13.48 8.53 9.71
CA THR A 238 -13.83 7.33 8.91
C THR A 238 -12.59 6.74 8.26
N VAL A 239 -12.70 5.47 7.89
CA VAL A 239 -11.66 4.72 7.18
C VAL A 239 -12.21 3.98 5.98
N ALA A 240 -11.42 3.93 4.93
CA ALA A 240 -11.74 3.19 3.72
C ALA A 240 -10.53 2.47 3.16
N SER A 241 -10.78 1.41 2.38
CA SER A 241 -9.73 0.69 1.68
C SER A 241 -10.26 -0.03 0.47
N LYS A 242 -9.36 -0.37 -0.46
CA LYS A 242 -9.68 -1.18 -1.64
C LYS A 242 -8.44 -1.85 -2.20
N SER A 243 -8.56 -3.10 -2.63
CA SER A 243 -7.54 -3.80 -3.40
C SER A 243 -7.78 -3.64 -4.91
N PHE A 244 -6.69 -3.62 -5.67
CA PHE A 244 -6.71 -3.36 -7.11
C PHE A 244 -5.95 -4.46 -7.86
N ILE A 245 -6.64 -5.13 -8.79
CA ILE A 245 -6.02 -6.16 -9.63
C ILE A 245 -5.11 -5.50 -10.68
N SER A 246 -5.57 -4.40 -11.30
CA SER A 246 -4.80 -3.61 -12.26
C SER A 246 -4.24 -2.34 -11.64
N ALA A 247 -3.13 -1.84 -12.18
CA ALA A 247 -2.56 -0.57 -11.76
C ALA A 247 -3.57 0.58 -11.97
N GLN A 248 -3.58 1.54 -11.06
CA GLN A 248 -4.31 2.79 -11.14
C GLN A 248 -3.29 3.92 -11.14
N SER A 249 -3.33 4.76 -12.17
CA SER A 249 -2.56 6.00 -12.18
C SER A 249 -3.50 7.17 -11.89
N GLY A 250 -3.14 8.02 -10.94
CA GLY A 250 -3.93 9.17 -10.51
C GLY A 250 -5.29 8.80 -9.94
N LEU A 251 -5.41 7.68 -9.21
CA LEU A 251 -6.68 7.28 -8.60
C LEU A 251 -7.16 8.40 -7.68
N THR A 252 -8.24 9.07 -8.06
CA THR A 252 -8.89 10.06 -7.22
C THR A 252 -9.59 9.34 -6.06
N VAL A 253 -9.18 9.68 -4.84
CA VAL A 253 -9.80 9.24 -3.61
C VAL A 253 -10.40 10.45 -2.93
N SER A 254 -11.70 10.39 -2.67
CA SER A 254 -12.41 11.46 -1.99
C SER A 254 -13.35 10.93 -0.91
N ALA A 255 -13.66 11.79 0.05
CA ALA A 255 -14.65 11.53 1.08
C ALA A 255 -15.50 12.77 1.32
N ALA A 256 -16.80 12.54 1.42
CA ALA A 256 -17.82 13.56 1.64
C ALA A 256 -18.68 13.20 2.88
N PRO A 257 -18.47 13.86 4.03
CA PRO A 257 -19.43 13.82 5.13
C PRO A 257 -20.73 14.57 4.82
N SER A 258 -21.81 14.20 5.52
CA SER A 258 -23.11 14.86 5.43
C SER A 258 -23.20 16.26 6.08
N GLY A 259 -22.15 16.78 6.74
CA GLY A 259 -22.13 18.13 7.33
C GLY A 259 -20.94 18.45 8.25
N SER A 260 -19.87 19.04 7.71
CA SER A 260 -18.65 19.37 8.49
C SER A 260 -17.84 20.51 7.87
N THR A 261 -17.02 21.22 8.65
CA THR A 261 -16.21 22.37 8.19
C THR A 261 -14.71 22.04 8.09
N VAL A 262 -14.05 21.51 9.12
CA VAL A 262 -12.58 21.23 9.09
C VAL A 262 -12.29 19.74 8.90
N ARG A 263 -11.41 19.41 7.93
CA ARG A 263 -11.17 18.03 7.48
C ARG A 263 -9.70 17.79 7.13
N ARG A 264 -9.23 16.57 7.40
CA ARG A 264 -7.91 16.09 6.94
C ARG A 264 -8.07 14.69 6.34
N LEU A 265 -7.53 14.48 5.15
CA LEU A 265 -7.57 13.21 4.42
C LEU A 265 -6.14 12.76 4.14
N LEU A 266 -5.81 11.56 4.59
CA LEU A 266 -4.56 10.88 4.28
C LEU A 266 -4.89 9.64 3.46
N VAL A 267 -4.18 9.44 2.37
CA VAL A 267 -4.31 8.26 1.51
C VAL A 267 -2.93 7.67 1.25
N ALA A 268 -2.79 6.37 1.46
CA ALA A 268 -1.55 5.65 1.21
C ALA A 268 -1.83 4.39 0.39
N ALA A 269 -0.91 4.04 -0.50
CA ALA A 269 -0.97 2.80 -1.28
C ALA A 269 0.21 1.87 -0.95
N VAL A 270 -0.09 0.57 -0.87
CA VAL A 270 0.87 -0.54 -0.71
C VAL A 270 0.83 -1.45 -1.94
N ARG A 271 1.93 -2.14 -2.23
CA ARG A 271 1.98 -3.17 -3.28
C ARG A 271 2.91 -4.33 -2.98
#